data_AF-A0A1A6C5E7-F1
#
_entry.id   AF-A0A1A6C5E7-F1
#
_cell.length_a   1.000
_cell.length_b   1.000
_cell.length_c   1.000
_cell.angle_alpha   90.00
_cell.angle_beta   90.00
_cell.angle_gamma   90.00
#
_symmetry.space_group_name_H-M   'P 1'
#
loop_
_entity.id
_entity.type
_entity.pdbx_description
1 polymer ?
#
loop_
_entity_poly.entity_id
_entity_poly.type
_entity_poly.pdbx_seq_one_letter_code
_entity_poly.pdbx_strand_id
1 'polypeptide(L)'
;MAGASPKTLPLAAGRWRIETRQQIAGASLPFMPRHRDICLSASHPFPGVGERDCRRRRLSDARGTVRWRLHCTPRGAMPANGQATIHYRGKSLSGRAHLLIAGGRGLLHTSRPIRLYLNEALTGRRIGPCNSGRRGEVG
;
A
#
# COMPACT_ATOMS: atom_id res chain seq x y z
N MET A 1 38.99 0.42 -4.18
CA MET A 1 37.77 0.25 -3.33
C MET A 1 36.56 0.65 -4.17
N ALA A 2 35.80 -0.32 -4.67
CA ALA A 2 34.62 -0.03 -5.50
C ALA A 2 33.52 0.55 -4.61
N GLY A 3 33.22 1.84 -4.78
CA GLY A 3 32.09 2.49 -4.13
C GLY A 3 30.81 1.79 -4.55
N ALA A 4 30.14 1.15 -3.59
CA ALA A 4 28.81 0.61 -3.81
C ALA A 4 27.89 1.79 -4.13
N SER A 5 27.58 1.97 -5.42
CA SER A 5 26.54 2.92 -5.83
C SER A 5 25.30 2.65 -4.99
N PRO A 6 24.67 3.69 -4.39
CA PRO A 6 23.43 3.50 -3.66
C PRO A 6 22.48 2.77 -4.60
N LYS A 7 21.98 1.61 -4.16
CA LYS A 7 21.01 0.81 -4.92
C LYS A 7 19.71 1.60 -4.99
N THR A 8 19.64 2.54 -5.92
CA THR A 8 18.47 3.37 -6.12
C THR A 8 17.34 2.48 -6.62
N LEU A 9 16.19 2.56 -5.94
CA LEU A 9 15.00 1.87 -6.37
C LEU A 9 14.66 2.27 -7.81
N PRO A 10 14.44 1.34 -8.76
CA PRO A 10 14.08 1.61 -10.15
C PRO A 10 12.62 2.06 -10.26
N LEU A 11 12.27 3.14 -9.55
CA LEU A 11 10.98 3.81 -9.52
C LEU A 11 11.14 5.17 -10.20
N ALA A 12 10.35 5.43 -11.24
CA ALA A 12 10.22 6.76 -11.82
C ALA A 12 9.37 7.65 -10.91
N ALA A 13 9.98 8.68 -10.32
CA ALA A 13 9.27 9.62 -9.46
C ALA A 13 8.15 10.36 -10.24
N GLY A 14 7.02 10.63 -9.57
CA GLY A 14 5.89 11.36 -10.15
C GLY A 14 4.54 10.90 -9.63
N ARG A 15 3.48 11.25 -10.36
CA ARG A 15 2.11 10.83 -10.11
C ARG A 15 1.85 9.48 -10.77
N TRP A 16 1.25 8.57 -10.02
CA TRP A 16 0.96 7.19 -10.40
C TRP A 16 -0.51 6.89 -10.26
N ARG A 17 -1.08 6.16 -11.22
CA ARG A 17 -2.40 5.55 -11.10
C ARG A 17 -2.23 4.11 -10.65
N ILE A 18 -2.84 3.77 -9.52
CA ILE A 18 -2.78 2.46 -8.88
C ILE A 18 -4.18 1.84 -8.94
N GLU A 19 -4.26 0.61 -9.40
CA GLU A 19 -5.43 -0.25 -9.27
C GLU A 19 -5.17 -1.25 -8.13
N THR A 20 -6.15 -1.41 -7.25
CA THR A 20 -6.13 -2.39 -6.17
C THR A 20 -7.31 -3.32 -6.30
N ARG A 21 -7.05 -4.63 -6.23
CA ARG A 21 -8.08 -5.68 -6.20
C ARG A 21 -7.97 -6.39 -4.86
N GLN A 22 -9.07 -6.42 -4.13
CA GLN A 22 -9.14 -7.00 -2.80
C GLN A 22 -9.81 -8.37 -2.87
N GLN A 23 -9.45 -9.27 -1.97
CA GLN A 23 -10.09 -10.57 -1.83
C GLN A 23 -10.07 -10.95 -0.35
N ILE A 24 -11.24 -11.22 0.22
CA ILE A 24 -11.34 -11.78 1.58
C ILE A 24 -11.43 -13.29 1.46
N ALA A 25 -10.53 -14.01 2.14
CA ALA A 25 -10.57 -15.46 2.17
C ALA A 25 -11.91 -15.95 2.74
N GLY A 26 -12.58 -16.86 2.03
CA GLY A 26 -13.87 -17.41 2.44
C GLY A 26 -15.09 -16.56 2.07
N ALA A 27 -14.92 -15.43 1.39
CA ALA A 27 -16.03 -14.65 0.84
C ALA A 27 -16.01 -14.70 -0.69
N SER A 28 -17.13 -15.11 -1.30
CA SER A 28 -17.31 -15.15 -2.76
C SER A 28 -17.77 -13.81 -3.36
N LEU A 29 -17.63 -12.72 -2.62
CA LEU A 29 -18.07 -11.40 -3.09
C LEU A 29 -17.03 -10.80 -4.05
N PRO A 30 -17.44 -10.34 -5.24
CA PRO A 30 -16.54 -9.63 -6.14
C PRO A 30 -16.24 -8.25 -5.54
N PHE A 31 -15.04 -8.08 -4.98
CA PHE A 31 -14.57 -6.76 -4.63
C PHE A 31 -14.26 -5.99 -5.92
N MET A 32 -14.92 -4.84 -6.08
CA MET A 32 -14.67 -3.98 -7.24
C MET A 32 -13.24 -3.44 -7.20
N PRO A 33 -12.54 -3.38 -8.36
CA PRO A 33 -11.25 -2.73 -8.45
C PRO A 33 -11.36 -1.27 -7.99
N ARG A 34 -10.43 -0.85 -7.13
CA ARG A 34 -10.33 0.53 -6.68
C ARG A 34 -9.17 1.20 -7.39
N HIS A 35 -9.41 2.39 -7.93
CA HIS A 35 -8.37 3.21 -8.54
C HIS A 35 -8.02 4.38 -7.62
N ARG A 36 -6.73 4.71 -7.55
CA ARG A 36 -6.26 5.93 -6.88
C ARG A 36 -5.08 6.51 -7.62
N ASP A 37 -4.95 7.83 -7.53
CA ASP A 37 -3.78 8.54 -8.00
C ASP A 37 -2.93 8.97 -6.80
N ILE A 38 -1.64 8.66 -6.81
CA ILE A 38 -0.72 8.97 -5.71
C ILE A 38 0.65 9.41 -6.22
N CYS A 39 1.31 10.28 -5.46
CA CYS A 39 2.69 10.70 -5.71
C CYS A 39 3.69 9.72 -5.09
N LEU A 40 4.60 9.19 -5.89
CA LEU A 40 5.66 8.28 -5.45
C LEU A 40 7.04 8.84 -5.80
N SER A 41 7.99 8.61 -4.90
CA SER A 41 9.40 8.94 -5.06
C SER A 41 10.28 7.87 -4.40
N ALA A 42 11.59 7.88 -4.63
CA ALA A 42 12.49 6.92 -3.98
C ALA A 42 12.47 7.06 -2.44
N SER A 43 12.25 8.27 -1.92
CA SER A 43 12.06 8.55 -0.49
C SER A 43 10.70 8.09 0.02
N HIS A 44 9.66 8.16 -0.81
CA HIS A 44 8.29 7.73 -0.48
C HIS A 44 7.74 6.76 -1.54
N PRO A 45 8.26 5.51 -1.62
CA PRO A 45 7.94 4.66 -2.75
C PRO A 45 6.64 3.88 -2.54
N PHE A 46 6.16 3.75 -1.30
CA PHE A 46 5.00 2.92 -0.99
C PHE A 46 3.71 3.50 -1.60
N PRO A 47 3.02 2.77 -2.50
CA PRO A 47 1.83 3.24 -3.23
C PRO A 47 0.54 3.19 -2.40
N GLY A 48 0.59 2.67 -1.18
CA GLY A 48 -0.50 2.81 -0.23
C GLY A 48 -0.54 4.22 0.34
N VAL A 49 -1.67 4.89 0.18
CA VAL A 49 -1.94 6.15 0.88
C VAL A 49 -1.81 5.91 2.37
N GLY A 50 -1.34 6.93 3.09
CA GLY A 50 -1.47 6.98 4.54
C GLY A 50 -2.93 6.90 4.95
N GLU A 51 -3.43 5.68 5.14
CA GLU A 51 -4.23 5.42 6.32
C GLU A 51 -3.40 5.99 7.46
N ARG A 52 -3.84 7.14 8.01
CA ARG A 52 -3.15 7.82 9.12
C ARG A 52 -2.88 6.86 10.28
N ASP A 53 -3.66 5.79 10.31
CA ASP A 53 -3.67 4.74 11.30
C ASP A 53 -2.79 3.53 10.94
N CYS A 54 -2.08 3.52 9.81
CA CYS A 54 -1.15 2.46 9.41
C CYS A 54 0.33 2.85 9.60
N ARG A 55 0.99 2.21 10.56
CA ARG A 55 2.45 2.17 10.66
C ARG A 55 3.03 1.23 9.62
N ARG A 56 4.06 1.70 8.91
CA ARG A 56 4.72 0.96 7.82
C ARG A 56 6.21 0.91 8.09
N ARG A 57 6.79 -0.28 8.12
CA ARG A 57 8.24 -0.49 8.26
C ARG A 57 8.78 -1.14 7.00
N ARG A 58 9.75 -0.50 6.35
CA ARG A 58 10.48 -1.10 5.23
C ARG A 58 11.34 -2.24 5.79
N LEU A 59 11.22 -3.44 5.22
CA LEU A 59 11.97 -4.63 5.65
C LEU A 59 13.22 -4.84 4.79
N SER A 60 13.10 -4.67 3.47
CA SER A 60 14.20 -4.90 2.54
C SER A 60 13.95 -4.23 1.20
N ASP A 61 15.03 -3.90 0.50
CA ASP A 61 15.06 -3.55 -0.92
C ASP A 61 16.05 -4.46 -1.67
N ALA A 62 15.57 -5.14 -2.71
CA ALA A 62 16.42 -5.96 -3.56
C ALA A 62 15.93 -5.93 -5.00
N ARG A 63 16.79 -5.50 -5.93
CA ARG A 63 16.53 -5.56 -7.38
C ARG A 63 15.15 -5.02 -7.78
N GLY A 64 14.79 -3.84 -7.27
CA GLY A 64 13.49 -3.22 -7.55
C GLY A 64 12.29 -3.78 -6.81
N THR A 65 12.50 -4.73 -5.89
CA THR A 65 11.47 -5.24 -4.99
C THR A 65 11.61 -4.61 -3.62
N VAL A 66 10.53 -4.06 -3.08
CA VAL A 66 10.47 -3.51 -1.72
C VAL A 66 9.45 -4.29 -0.90
N ARG A 67 9.87 -4.72 0.28
CA ARG A 67 9.00 -5.40 1.25
C ARG A 67 8.69 -4.48 2.42
N TRP A 68 7.44 -4.52 2.86
CA TRP A 68 6.91 -3.70 3.93
C TRP A 68 6.19 -4.58 4.95
N ARG A 69 6.36 -4.25 6.22
CA ARG A 69 5.47 -4.69 7.30
C ARG A 69 4.45 -3.60 7.59
N LEU A 70 3.19 -3.99 7.69
CA LEU A 70 2.04 -3.12 7.88
C LEU A 70 1.40 -3.41 9.23
N HIS A 71 1.10 -2.35 9.99
CA HIS A 71 0.34 -2.42 11.24
C HIS A 71 -0.64 -1.26 11.26
N CYS A 72 -1.93 -1.57 11.10
CA CYS A 72 -3.02 -0.62 10.94
C CYS A 72 -3.96 -0.70 12.14
N THR A 73 -4.22 0.44 12.77
CA THR A 73 -5.09 0.57 13.96
C THR A 73 -6.12 1.68 13.74
N PRO A 74 -7.02 1.54 12.75
CA PRO A 74 -7.99 2.58 12.42
C PRO A 74 -8.93 2.88 13.57
N ARG A 75 -9.22 4.17 13.81
CA ARG A 75 -10.23 4.56 14.81
C ARG A 75 -11.60 4.04 14.39
N GLY A 76 -12.25 3.26 15.26
CA GLY A 76 -13.60 2.73 15.01
C GLY A 76 -13.66 1.54 14.04
N ALA A 77 -12.52 0.97 13.63
CA ALA A 77 -12.48 -0.25 12.82
C ALA A 77 -11.50 -1.28 13.39
N MET A 78 -11.57 -2.52 12.87
CA MET A 78 -10.73 -3.61 13.37
C MET A 78 -9.26 -3.40 12.97
N PRO A 79 -8.30 -3.64 13.88
CA PRO A 79 -6.89 -3.54 13.54
C PRO A 79 -6.49 -4.61 12.52
N ALA A 80 -5.55 -4.24 11.66
CA ALA A 80 -5.03 -5.11 10.60
C ALA A 80 -3.50 -5.17 10.65
N ASN A 81 -2.96 -6.37 10.50
CA ASN A 81 -1.51 -6.63 10.52
C ASN A 81 -1.11 -7.39 9.27
N GLY A 82 0.04 -7.08 8.68
CA GLY A 82 0.44 -7.83 7.51
C GLY A 82 1.73 -7.40 6.84
N GLN A 83 1.87 -7.81 5.59
CA GLN A 83 3.04 -7.52 4.78
C GLN A 83 2.62 -7.15 3.37
N ALA A 84 3.41 -6.30 2.71
CA ALA A 84 3.28 -5.99 1.31
C ALA A 84 4.61 -6.16 0.59
N THR A 85 4.58 -6.76 -0.60
CA THR A 85 5.71 -6.86 -1.51
C THR A 85 5.38 -6.13 -2.80
N ILE A 86 6.24 -5.21 -3.22
CA ILE A 86 6.01 -4.34 -4.37
C ILE A 86 7.23 -4.35 -5.26
N HIS A 87 7.01 -4.59 -6.54
CA HIS A 87 8.02 -4.62 -7.58
C HIS A 87 7.87 -3.36 -8.44
N TYR A 88 8.96 -2.63 -8.61
CA TYR A 88 9.05 -1.45 -9.46
C TYR A 88 9.88 -1.75 -10.69
N ARG A 89 9.40 -1.30 -11.85
CA ARG A 89 10.06 -1.43 -13.15
C ARG A 89 9.95 -0.11 -13.91
N GLY A 90 10.69 0.89 -13.47
CA GLY A 90 10.68 2.24 -14.05
C GLY A 90 9.32 2.91 -13.89
N LYS A 91 8.48 2.86 -14.93
CA LYS A 91 7.16 3.51 -14.99
C LYS A 91 5.98 2.57 -14.67
N SER A 92 6.25 1.31 -14.33
CA SER A 92 5.23 0.36 -13.90
C SER A 92 5.54 -0.22 -12.52
N LEU A 93 4.48 -0.65 -11.82
CA LEU A 93 4.58 -1.40 -10.58
C LEU A 93 3.57 -2.54 -10.54
N SER A 94 3.92 -3.58 -9.80
CA SER A 94 3.01 -4.63 -9.38
C SER A 94 3.31 -5.01 -7.95
N GLY A 95 2.32 -5.51 -7.21
CA GLY A 95 2.54 -5.89 -5.83
C GLY A 95 1.40 -6.72 -5.27
N ARG A 96 1.65 -7.25 -4.08
CA ARG A 96 0.65 -7.94 -3.28
C ARG A 96 0.76 -7.50 -1.83
N ALA A 97 -0.38 -7.42 -1.15
CA ALA A 97 -0.45 -7.27 0.29
C ALA A 97 -1.28 -8.41 0.89
N HIS A 98 -0.86 -8.86 2.06
CA HIS A 98 -1.57 -9.85 2.86
C HIS A 98 -1.80 -9.24 4.23
N LEU A 99 -3.05 -9.03 4.60
CA LEU A 99 -3.46 -8.46 5.88
C LEU A 99 -4.33 -9.46 6.65
N LEU A 100 -4.05 -9.62 7.93
CA LEU A 100 -4.91 -10.25 8.91
C LEU A 100 -5.63 -9.13 9.66
N ILE A 101 -6.94 -9.03 9.45
CA ILE A 101 -7.83 -8.17 10.20
C ILE A 101 -8.33 -9.00 11.39
N ALA A 102 -8.04 -8.56 12.61
CA ALA A 102 -8.42 -9.26 13.82
C ALA A 102 -9.14 -8.30 14.77
N GLY A 103 -10.40 -8.57 15.09
CA GLY A 103 -11.21 -7.75 15.98
C GLY A 103 -11.72 -8.51 17.20
N GLY A 104 -11.84 -7.80 18.33
CA GLY A 104 -12.56 -8.28 19.51
C GLY A 104 -14.08 -8.13 19.35
N ARG A 105 -14.83 -8.83 20.21
CA ARG A 105 -16.31 -8.95 20.24
C ARG A 105 -17.10 -7.62 20.12
N GLY A 106 -16.48 -6.47 20.43
CA GLY A 106 -17.15 -5.17 20.56
C GLY A 106 -17.53 -4.43 19.28
N LEU A 107 -16.95 -4.75 18.11
CA LEU A 107 -17.21 -3.99 16.87
C LEU A 107 -18.33 -4.56 15.99
N LEU A 108 -18.74 -5.81 16.19
CA LEU A 108 -19.70 -6.50 15.32
C LEU A 108 -20.79 -7.28 16.09
N HIS A 109 -20.95 -7.03 17.40
CA HIS A 109 -21.89 -7.75 18.27
C HIS A 109 -21.79 -9.29 18.14
N THR A 110 -20.62 -9.82 17.80
CA THR A 110 -20.43 -11.26 17.63
C THR A 110 -19.84 -11.86 18.88
N SER A 111 -20.32 -13.04 19.25
CA SER A 111 -19.85 -13.81 20.40
C SER A 111 -18.48 -14.47 20.16
N ARG A 112 -17.89 -14.36 18.96
CA ARG A 112 -16.60 -14.98 18.61
C ARG A 112 -15.64 -13.96 18.01
N PRO A 113 -14.32 -14.07 18.28
CA PRO A 113 -13.34 -13.21 17.63
C PRO A 113 -13.39 -13.44 16.11
N ILE A 114 -13.40 -12.35 15.36
CA ILE A 114 -13.40 -12.40 13.90
C ILE A 114 -11.96 -12.24 13.42
N ARG A 115 -11.54 -13.17 12.55
CA ARG A 115 -10.27 -13.13 11.83
C ARG A 115 -10.57 -13.18 10.35
N LEU A 116 -10.24 -12.10 9.63
CA LEU A 116 -10.39 -12.02 8.19
C LEU A 116 -9.01 -11.93 7.56
N TYR A 117 -8.76 -12.77 6.56
CA TYR A 117 -7.56 -12.67 5.74
C TYR A 117 -7.90 -11.92 4.46
N LEU A 118 -7.30 -10.73 4.32
CA LEU A 118 -7.43 -9.89 3.14
C LEU A 118 -6.17 -10.04 2.29
N ASN A 119 -6.36 -10.45 1.04
CA ASN A 119 -5.35 -10.42 0.02
C ASN A 119 -5.61 -9.25 -0.91
N GLU A 120 -4.60 -8.43 -1.18
CA GLU A 120 -4.69 -7.34 -2.13
C GLU A 120 -3.68 -7.53 -3.24
N ALA A 121 -4.12 -7.41 -4.49
CA ALA A 121 -3.25 -7.26 -5.64
C ALA A 121 -3.19 -5.79 -6.03
N LEU A 122 -1.98 -5.29 -6.31
CA LEU A 122 -1.73 -3.93 -6.74
C LEU A 122 -1.09 -3.94 -8.13
N THR A 123 -1.58 -3.10 -9.02
CA THR A 123 -0.91 -2.76 -10.27
C THR A 123 -0.88 -1.25 -10.41
N GLY A 124 0.10 -0.71 -11.13
CA GLY A 124 0.14 0.72 -11.33
C GLY A 124 1.05 1.17 -12.45
N ARG A 125 0.77 2.38 -12.93
CA ARG A 125 1.57 3.05 -13.95
C ARG A 125 1.77 4.52 -13.60
N ARG A 126 2.93 5.06 -13.98
CA ARG A 126 3.19 6.49 -13.89
C ARG A 126 2.34 7.23 -14.92
N ILE A 127 1.59 8.23 -14.48
CA ILE A 127 0.70 9.04 -15.32
C ILE A 127 1.19 10.47 -15.52
N GLY A 128 2.23 10.91 -14.82
CA GLY A 128 2.79 12.26 -15.01
C GLY A 128 3.74 12.68 -13.90
N PRO A 129 4.22 13.94 -13.92
CA PRO A 129 4.83 14.55 -12.75
C PRO A 129 3.82 14.71 -11.62
N CYS A 130 4.30 14.83 -10.38
CA CYS A 130 3.46 15.31 -9.29
C CYS A 130 3.19 16.80 -9.51
N ASN A 131 1.94 17.24 -9.35
CA ASN A 131 1.66 18.67 -9.32
C ASN A 131 2.33 19.24 -8.05
N SER A 132 3.43 19.96 -8.22
CA SER A 132 3.86 20.94 -7.22
C SER A 132 2.71 21.95 -7.14
N GLY A 133 2.01 22.00 -6.01
CA GLY A 133 0.79 22.79 -5.88
C GLY A 133 0.93 24.19 -6.49
N ARG A 134 0.01 24.55 -7.39
CA ARG A 134 -0.43 25.94 -7.39
C ARG A 134 -1.07 26.15 -6.03
N ARG A 135 -0.39 26.94 -5.20
CA ARG A 135 -0.97 27.60 -4.03
C ARG A 135 -2.21 28.35 -4.55
N GLY A 136 -3.39 27.89 -4.17
CA GLY A 136 -4.68 28.38 -4.68
C GLY A 136 -5.78 28.02 -3.69
N GLU A 137 -5.56 28.37 -2.43
CA GLU A 137 -6.56 28.33 -1.37
C GLU A 137 -6.30 29.56 -0.49
N VAL A 138 -6.90 30.69 -0.90
CA VAL A 138 -7.25 31.88 -0.12
C VAL A 138 -8.38 32.53 -0.94
N GLY A 139 -9.59 32.77 -0.46
CA GLY A 139 -10.21 32.56 0.85
C GLY A 139 -11.71 32.42 0.68
#